data_AF-W6XRR2-F1
#
_entry.id   AF-W6XRR2-F1
#
_cell.length_a   1.000
_cell.length_b   1.000
_cell.length_c   1.000
_cell.angle_alpha   90.00
_cell.angle_beta   90.00
_cell.angle_gamma   90.00
#
_symmetry.space_group_name_H-M   'P 1'
#
loop_
_entity.id
_entity.type
_entity.pdbx_description
1 polymer ?
#
loop_
_entity_poly.entity_id
_entity_poly.type
_entity_poly.pdbx_seq_one_letter_code
_entity_poly.pdbx_strand_id
1 'polypeptide(L)'
;MSDIKNASITSYFKPKTADRDQANSQKLPKHEPENQPVSETPIPQDTSKNKTKRSLSTSSALLPSKRQDTKTTPTLTPLSYKDLPPSPPSTTSSTLYLTHHTGSLFTAPQGTLLLHACNTQGSWGSGIALAFKKQYPNAYTIYHAFCTKEHSPKTGNPVPVGTTLLIPPVDGDKGHWIGCLFTSRRYGKGKDAAGEILRNTGRAIEGCLGLLGLLGEEVASVRMCRINSGEFGVPWERTEEVLRGVVGREGWVGRLEVWNTEGS
;
A
#
# COMPACT_ATOMS: atom_id res chain seq x y z
N MET A 1 12.59 -4.96 37.80
CA MET A 1 12.65 -3.60 37.23
C MET A 1 13.64 -3.68 36.09
N SER A 2 13.12 -3.73 34.87
CA SER A 2 13.92 -3.98 33.67
C SER A 2 13.55 -2.92 32.64
N ASP A 3 14.50 -2.05 32.36
CA ASP A 3 14.38 -0.86 31.50
C ASP A 3 13.97 -1.21 30.07
N ILE A 4 12.76 -0.80 29.68
CA ILE A 4 12.33 -0.77 28.29
C ILE A 4 12.93 0.48 27.67
N LYS A 5 13.99 0.30 26.88
CA LYS A 5 14.61 1.36 26.07
C LYS A 5 13.57 1.91 25.07
N ASN A 6 13.26 3.19 25.23
CA ASN A 6 12.49 4.03 24.31
C ASN A 6 13.00 3.86 22.86
N ALA A 7 12.22 3.19 22.02
CA ALA A 7 12.40 3.26 20.58
C ALA A 7 12.02 4.67 20.12
N SER A 8 12.99 5.40 19.58
CA SER A 8 12.85 6.78 19.13
C SER A 8 11.69 6.95 18.15
N ILE A 9 10.69 7.76 18.54
CA ILE A 9 9.54 8.18 17.75
C ILE A 9 10.06 9.03 16.59
N THR A 10 10.26 8.41 15.43
CA THR A 10 10.69 9.12 14.23
C THR A 10 9.45 9.60 13.48
N SER A 11 9.21 10.92 13.46
CA SER A 11 8.15 11.55 12.65
C SER A 11 8.35 11.21 11.17
N TYR A 12 7.34 10.60 10.55
CA TYR A 12 7.35 10.21 9.13
C TYR A 12 7.05 11.37 8.17
N PHE A 13 6.88 12.59 8.70
CA PHE A 13 6.43 13.78 7.97
C PHE A 13 7.51 14.85 7.78
N LYS A 14 8.81 14.51 7.96
CA LYS A 14 9.91 15.49 7.86
C LYS A 14 9.79 16.39 6.60
N PRO A 15 9.76 17.73 6.76
CA PRO A 15 9.79 18.65 5.62
C PRO A 15 11.12 18.50 4.85
N LYS A 16 11.05 18.57 3.52
CA LYS A 16 12.24 18.83 2.68
C LYS A 16 12.66 20.27 2.90
N THR A 17 13.78 20.50 3.59
CA THR A 17 14.45 21.80 3.57
C THR A 17 14.87 22.10 2.14
N ALA A 18 14.33 23.17 1.57
CA ALA A 18 14.80 23.76 0.34
C ALA A 18 16.01 24.64 0.69
N ASP A 19 17.21 24.17 0.42
CA ASP A 19 18.39 25.03 0.35
C ASP A 19 18.68 25.27 -1.14
N ARG A 20 18.34 26.47 -1.61
CA ARG A 20 18.76 26.99 -2.89
C ARG A 20 18.96 28.49 -2.73
N ASP A 21 20.22 28.85 -2.53
CA ASP A 21 20.87 30.14 -2.84
C ASP A 21 22.36 29.94 -2.49
N GLN A 22 23.39 30.41 -3.17
CA GLN A 22 23.55 31.18 -4.40
C GLN A 22 25.08 31.16 -4.66
N ALA A 23 25.55 30.76 -5.84
CA ALA A 23 26.91 31.09 -6.29
C ALA A 23 26.95 31.07 -7.82
N ASN A 24 27.12 32.26 -8.39
CA ASN A 24 27.24 32.53 -9.81
C ASN A 24 28.72 32.74 -10.19
N SER A 25 28.99 32.58 -11.50
CA SER A 25 30.11 33.13 -12.29
C SER A 25 31.39 32.29 -12.42
N GLN A 26 31.60 31.67 -13.59
CA GLN A 26 32.46 32.18 -14.68
C GLN A 26 32.61 31.16 -15.83
N LYS A 27 32.93 31.66 -17.04
CA LYS A 27 32.75 31.01 -18.35
C LYS A 27 34.08 30.97 -19.13
N LEU A 28 34.39 29.79 -19.71
CA LEU A 28 35.17 29.46 -20.95
C LEU A 28 36.71 29.72 -21.00
N PRO A 29 37.51 29.12 -21.95
CA PRO A 29 37.24 28.05 -22.96
C PRO A 29 38.36 26.97 -23.22
N LYS A 30 37.99 25.97 -24.07
CA LYS A 30 38.77 25.19 -25.09
C LYS A 30 39.81 24.12 -24.66
N HIS A 31 39.65 22.86 -25.10
CA HIS A 31 40.25 22.33 -26.34
C HIS A 31 39.85 20.86 -26.63
N GLU A 32 39.58 20.59 -27.92
CA GLU A 32 39.47 19.28 -28.57
C GLU A 32 40.86 18.85 -29.09
N PRO A 33 41.10 17.55 -29.40
CA PRO A 33 41.00 17.13 -30.81
C PRO A 33 40.47 15.71 -31.08
N GLU A 34 39.95 15.57 -32.31
CA GLU A 34 39.56 14.39 -33.11
C GLU A 34 40.59 13.24 -33.21
N ASN A 35 40.11 11.98 -33.29
CA ASN A 35 40.11 11.15 -34.53
C ASN A 35 39.61 9.69 -34.32
N GLN A 36 38.81 9.20 -35.27
CA GLN A 36 38.43 7.78 -35.52
C GLN A 36 39.47 7.11 -36.49
N PRO A 37 39.28 5.91 -37.11
CA PRO A 37 38.33 4.76 -36.97
C PRO A 37 39.07 3.39 -36.81
N VAL A 38 38.49 2.18 -36.66
CA VAL A 38 37.89 1.27 -37.68
C VAL A 38 37.46 -0.07 -37.02
N SER A 39 36.30 -0.58 -37.46
CA SER A 39 35.73 -1.96 -37.64
C SER A 39 36.36 -3.25 -37.05
N GLU A 40 35.52 -4.18 -36.54
CA GLU A 40 35.10 -5.46 -37.18
C GLU A 40 34.42 -6.46 -36.20
N THR A 41 33.36 -7.14 -36.68
CA THR A 41 32.65 -8.28 -36.07
C THR A 41 33.34 -9.61 -36.47
N PRO A 42 33.16 -10.74 -35.77
CA PRO A 42 32.12 -11.70 -36.21
C PRO A 42 31.48 -12.60 -35.13
N ILE A 43 30.39 -13.26 -35.57
CA ILE A 43 29.54 -14.30 -34.94
C ILE A 43 30.31 -15.65 -34.83
N PRO A 44 29.86 -16.64 -34.04
CA PRO A 44 29.28 -17.83 -34.70
C PRO A 44 28.09 -18.52 -33.99
N GLN A 45 27.43 -19.36 -34.80
CA GLN A 45 26.22 -20.16 -34.57
C GLN A 45 26.47 -21.54 -33.92
N ASP A 46 25.41 -22.03 -33.26
CA ASP A 46 24.80 -23.38 -33.22
C ASP A 46 25.59 -24.63 -33.67
N THR A 47 25.53 -25.72 -32.87
CA THR A 47 25.16 -27.07 -33.37
C THR A 47 24.92 -28.09 -32.25
N SER A 48 23.84 -28.84 -32.45
CA SER A 48 23.27 -30.00 -31.75
C SER A 48 24.10 -31.30 -31.77
N LYS A 49 23.90 -32.22 -30.78
CA LYS A 49 23.24 -33.55 -30.94
C LYS A 49 23.58 -34.61 -29.85
N ASN A 50 22.50 -35.23 -29.33
CA ASN A 50 22.25 -36.68 -29.12
C ASN A 50 23.16 -37.48 -28.16
N LYS A 51 22.74 -38.48 -27.36
CA LYS A 51 21.71 -39.56 -27.39
C LYS A 51 21.76 -40.15 -25.94
N THR A 52 20.77 -40.79 -25.29
CA THR A 52 20.24 -42.14 -25.57
C THR A 52 19.17 -42.56 -24.51
N LYS A 53 17.98 -43.00 -24.97
CA LYS A 53 17.07 -44.13 -24.55
C LYS A 53 16.75 -44.41 -23.05
N ARG A 54 15.46 -44.35 -22.63
CA ARG A 54 14.40 -45.43 -22.50
C ARG A 54 14.72 -46.45 -21.36
N SER A 55 13.85 -46.93 -20.47
CA SER A 55 12.41 -47.25 -20.53
C SER A 55 11.89 -47.88 -19.19
N LEU A 56 10.63 -47.58 -18.82
CA LEU A 56 9.56 -48.38 -18.14
C LEU A 56 9.71 -49.09 -16.75
N SER A 57 8.81 -48.67 -15.84
CA SER A 57 7.89 -49.40 -14.91
C SER A 57 8.36 -50.49 -13.94
N THR A 58 7.98 -50.37 -12.66
CA THR A 58 6.99 -51.21 -11.92
C THR A 58 6.92 -50.80 -10.43
N SER A 59 5.90 -51.30 -9.72
CA SER A 59 5.16 -50.70 -8.61
C SER A 59 5.62 -51.05 -7.18
N SER A 60 5.03 -50.32 -6.21
CA SER A 60 4.58 -50.74 -4.87
C SER A 60 5.55 -50.73 -3.67
N ALA A 61 5.28 -49.85 -2.69
CA ALA A 61 5.21 -50.21 -1.26
C ALA A 61 4.52 -49.08 -0.44
N LEU A 62 3.53 -49.48 0.37
CA LEU A 62 2.80 -48.68 1.36
C LEU A 62 3.56 -48.63 2.70
N LEU A 63 3.41 -47.53 3.46
CA LEU A 63 3.32 -47.39 4.95
C LEU A 63 3.86 -46.00 5.42
N PRO A 64 3.49 -45.47 6.61
CA PRO A 64 2.16 -45.23 7.18
C PRO A 64 1.92 -43.73 7.53
N SER A 65 0.64 -43.35 7.63
CA SER A 65 0.17 -42.01 8.02
C SER A 65 0.75 -41.50 9.33
N LYS A 66 1.49 -40.39 9.27
CA LYS A 66 1.72 -39.51 10.42
C LYS A 66 0.72 -38.37 10.34
N ARG A 67 -0.30 -38.44 11.20
CA ARG A 67 -1.34 -37.43 11.40
C ARG A 67 -0.66 -36.11 11.77
N GLN A 68 -0.53 -35.19 10.81
CA GLN A 68 -0.22 -33.80 11.09
C GLN A 68 -1.55 -33.11 11.40
N ASP A 69 -1.75 -32.77 12.68
CA ASP A 69 -2.72 -31.77 13.09
C ASP A 69 -2.28 -30.42 12.50
N THR A 70 -2.66 -30.21 11.24
CA THR A 70 -2.66 -28.89 10.63
C THR A 70 -3.95 -28.23 11.04
N LYS A 71 -3.89 -27.45 12.12
CA LYS A 71 -4.84 -26.36 12.34
C LYS A 71 -4.57 -25.33 11.23
N THR A 72 -5.10 -25.60 10.04
CA THR A 72 -5.05 -24.71 8.89
C THR A 72 -5.91 -23.52 9.24
N THR A 73 -5.30 -22.46 9.78
CA THR A 73 -5.91 -21.15 9.79
C THR A 73 -6.31 -20.84 8.34
N PRO A 74 -7.59 -20.59 8.03
CA PRO A 74 -7.97 -20.25 6.67
C PRO A 74 -7.18 -19.01 6.25
N THR A 75 -6.40 -19.14 5.17
CA THR A 75 -5.66 -18.03 4.60
C THR A 75 -6.67 -17.02 4.07
N LEU A 76 -6.93 -15.98 4.86
CA LEU A 76 -7.76 -14.87 4.42
C LEU A 76 -7.13 -14.24 3.17
N THR A 77 -7.96 -13.94 2.17
CA THR A 77 -7.53 -13.32 0.92
C THR A 77 -7.72 -11.81 0.99
N PRO A 78 -6.91 -11.01 0.26
CA PRO A 78 -7.18 -9.59 0.10
C PRO A 78 -8.58 -9.32 -0.47
N LEU A 79 -9.24 -8.27 0.03
CA LEU A 79 -10.51 -7.78 -0.49
C LEU A 79 -10.29 -6.46 -1.22
N SER A 80 -10.92 -6.31 -2.37
CA SER A 80 -10.82 -5.14 -3.26
C SER A 80 -12.19 -4.55 -3.53
N TYR A 81 -12.22 -3.41 -4.21
CA TYR A 81 -13.48 -2.80 -4.68
C TYR A 81 -14.36 -3.72 -5.55
N LYS A 82 -13.80 -4.81 -6.12
CA LYS A 82 -14.56 -5.80 -6.90
C LYS A 82 -15.42 -6.71 -6.03
N ASP A 83 -15.13 -6.79 -4.73
CA ASP A 83 -15.81 -7.64 -3.77
C ASP A 83 -16.99 -6.94 -3.10
N LEU A 84 -17.19 -5.64 -3.37
CA LEU A 84 -18.32 -4.88 -2.84
C LEU A 84 -19.65 -5.42 -3.39
N PRO A 85 -20.65 -5.67 -2.53
CA PRO A 85 -21.97 -6.08 -2.99
C PRO A 85 -22.64 -4.95 -3.79
N PRO A 86 -23.51 -5.29 -4.75
CA PRO A 86 -24.36 -4.30 -5.42
C PRO A 86 -25.25 -3.59 -4.37
N SER A 87 -25.30 -2.26 -4.44
CA SER A 87 -25.90 -1.43 -3.39
C SER A 87 -27.40 -1.73 -3.17
N PRO A 88 -27.84 -2.17 -1.99
CA PRO A 88 -29.26 -2.14 -1.60
C PRO A 88 -29.71 -0.71 -1.27
N PRO A 89 -31.03 -0.43 -1.18
CA PRO A 89 -31.55 0.88 -0.80
C PRO A 89 -31.12 1.25 0.64
N SER A 90 -30.50 2.42 0.76
CA SER A 90 -30.02 3.02 2.00
C SER A 90 -31.18 3.44 2.91
N THR A 91 -31.22 2.98 4.16
CA THR A 91 -32.27 3.38 5.12
C THR A 91 -31.75 3.97 6.44
N THR A 92 -30.45 4.17 6.61
CA THR A 92 -29.90 4.86 7.79
C THR A 92 -28.69 5.73 7.41
N SER A 93 -28.54 6.85 8.12
CA SER A 93 -27.53 7.89 7.89
C SER A 93 -26.86 8.22 9.23
N SER A 94 -25.66 7.68 9.47
CA SER A 94 -24.82 8.11 10.57
C SER A 94 -23.50 8.64 10.00
N THR A 95 -23.07 9.82 10.42
CA THR A 95 -21.79 10.38 9.97
C THR A 95 -20.63 9.70 10.67
N LEU A 96 -19.49 9.57 9.99
CA LEU A 96 -18.27 9.06 10.62
C LEU A 96 -17.79 9.96 11.76
N TYR A 97 -17.51 9.35 12.91
CA TYR A 97 -16.93 10.03 14.06
C TYR A 97 -15.41 9.82 14.11
N LEU A 98 -14.66 10.92 14.14
CA LEU A 98 -13.20 10.91 14.22
C LEU A 98 -12.73 11.21 15.64
N THR A 99 -11.86 10.36 16.19
CA THR A 99 -11.11 10.65 17.43
C THR A 99 -9.64 10.83 17.14
N HIS A 100 -9.02 11.86 17.72
CA HIS A 100 -7.62 12.18 17.46
C HIS A 100 -6.75 11.71 18.63
N HIS A 101 -5.63 11.08 18.30
CA HIS A 101 -4.68 10.51 19.25
C HIS A 101 -3.26 10.89 18.87
N THR A 102 -2.42 10.97 19.90
CA THR A 102 -0.99 11.19 19.76
C THR A 102 -0.26 9.87 19.96
N GLY A 103 0.58 9.49 18.99
CA GLY A 103 1.36 8.27 19.04
C GLY A 103 1.67 7.68 17.67
N SER A 104 2.38 6.57 17.67
CA SER A 104 2.66 5.84 16.43
C SER A 104 1.42 5.11 15.94
N LEU A 105 1.10 5.25 14.65
CA LEU A 105 0.05 4.47 14.00
C LEU A 105 0.31 2.95 14.13
N PHE A 106 1.59 2.55 14.20
CA PHE A 106 2.01 1.15 14.17
C PHE A 106 2.02 0.46 15.54
N THR A 107 1.69 1.17 16.63
CA THR A 107 1.49 0.58 17.97
C THR A 107 0.03 0.17 18.20
N ALA A 108 -0.69 -0.12 17.12
CA ALA A 108 -2.06 -0.60 17.20
C ALA A 108 -2.13 -2.00 17.83
N PRO A 109 -3.27 -2.37 18.46
CA PRO A 109 -3.54 -3.74 18.85
C PRO A 109 -3.78 -4.65 17.63
N GLN A 110 -3.58 -5.96 17.80
CA GLN A 110 -3.97 -6.97 16.79
C GLN A 110 -5.46 -6.83 16.44
N GLY A 111 -5.83 -7.22 15.21
CA GLY A 111 -7.19 -7.04 14.68
C GLY A 111 -7.51 -5.60 14.27
N THR A 112 -6.53 -4.69 14.28
CA THR A 112 -6.72 -3.31 13.82
C THR A 112 -6.47 -3.19 12.31
N LEU A 113 -7.34 -2.45 11.62
CA LEU A 113 -7.11 -1.99 10.25
C LEU A 113 -6.34 -0.65 10.25
N LEU A 114 -5.18 -0.65 9.61
CA LEU A 114 -4.33 0.52 9.42
C LEU A 114 -4.53 1.10 8.02
N LEU A 115 -5.18 2.26 7.94
CA LEU A 115 -5.43 2.96 6.69
C LEU A 115 -4.32 3.93 6.33
N HIS A 116 -4.00 3.97 5.05
CA HIS A 116 -3.17 5.03 4.46
C HIS A 116 -3.56 5.35 3.02
N ALA A 117 -3.25 6.57 2.59
CA ALA A 117 -3.45 7.01 1.22
C ALA A 117 -2.33 6.51 0.29
N CYS A 118 -2.74 5.97 -0.85
CA CYS A 118 -1.91 5.27 -1.82
C CYS A 118 -2.03 5.86 -3.22
N ASN A 119 -0.96 5.69 -3.98
CA ASN A 119 -1.01 5.85 -5.44
C ASN A 119 -1.43 4.54 -6.13
N THR A 120 -1.75 4.59 -7.41
CA THR A 120 -2.11 3.40 -8.21
C THR A 120 -0.93 2.77 -8.95
N GLN A 121 0.31 3.22 -8.70
CA GLN A 121 1.52 2.74 -9.40
C GLN A 121 2.29 1.66 -8.63
N GLY A 122 1.79 1.22 -7.47
CA GLY A 122 2.45 0.19 -6.67
C GLY A 122 3.65 0.70 -5.89
N SER A 123 3.74 2.00 -5.57
CA SER A 123 4.91 2.57 -4.89
C SER A 123 4.64 3.00 -3.45
N TRP A 124 5.42 2.44 -2.51
CA TRP A 124 5.51 2.89 -1.11
C TRP A 124 6.93 3.40 -0.81
N GLY A 125 7.32 4.49 -1.48
CA GLY A 125 8.71 4.95 -1.52
C GLY A 125 9.10 6.07 -0.56
N SER A 126 8.14 6.75 0.09
CA SER A 126 8.42 7.92 0.95
C SER A 126 7.37 8.10 2.04
N GLY A 127 7.66 8.97 3.00
CA GLY A 127 6.77 9.33 4.11
C GLY A 127 6.24 8.11 4.88
N ILE A 128 4.97 8.19 5.29
CA ILE A 128 4.29 7.09 6.00
C ILE A 128 4.24 5.81 5.15
N ALA A 129 4.13 5.89 3.82
CA ALA A 129 4.08 4.71 2.97
C ALA A 129 5.39 3.92 3.04
N LEU A 130 6.55 4.58 3.07
CA LEU A 130 7.84 3.91 3.29
C LEU A 130 7.90 3.23 4.67
N ALA A 131 7.28 3.83 5.69
CA ALA A 131 7.19 3.22 7.02
C ALA A 131 6.30 1.97 7.00
N PHE A 132 5.15 2.02 6.31
CA PHE A 132 4.33 0.83 6.04
C PHE A 132 5.14 -0.25 5.33
N LYS A 133 5.90 0.08 4.28
CA LYS A 133 6.73 -0.90 3.56
C LYS A 133 7.77 -1.58 4.44
N LYS A 134 8.38 -0.84 5.37
CA LYS A 134 9.36 -1.38 6.32
C LYS A 134 8.72 -2.28 7.37
N GLN A 135 7.54 -1.91 7.86
CA GLN A 135 6.81 -2.66 8.90
C GLN A 135 6.01 -3.85 8.34
N TYR A 136 5.54 -3.75 7.10
CA TYR A 136 4.64 -4.70 6.43
C TYR A 136 5.12 -5.06 5.01
N PRO A 137 6.30 -5.70 4.87
CA PRO A 137 6.86 -6.04 3.56
C PRO A 137 6.02 -7.05 2.75
N ASN A 138 5.31 -7.98 3.41
CA ASN A 138 4.43 -8.93 2.72
C ASN A 138 3.18 -8.22 2.20
N ALA A 139 2.55 -7.35 3.00
CA ALA A 139 1.45 -6.52 2.54
C ALA A 139 1.87 -5.60 1.37
N TYR A 140 3.08 -5.02 1.41
CA TYR A 140 3.62 -4.27 0.28
C TYR A 140 3.71 -5.12 -0.99
N THR A 141 4.13 -6.38 -0.89
CA THR A 141 4.23 -7.28 -2.04
C THR A 141 2.87 -7.52 -2.69
N ILE A 142 1.82 -7.69 -1.87
CA ILE A 142 0.43 -7.83 -2.34
C ILE A 142 -0.02 -6.54 -3.02
N TYR A 143 0.12 -5.38 -2.37
CA TYR A 143 -0.23 -4.08 -2.93
C TYR A 143 0.50 -3.80 -4.26
N HIS A 144 1.82 -4.07 -4.31
CA HIS A 144 2.62 -3.86 -5.52
C HIS A 144 2.16 -4.78 -6.65
N ALA A 145 1.91 -6.06 -6.37
CA ALA A 145 1.39 -7.00 -7.37
C ALA A 145 -0.01 -6.58 -7.87
N PHE A 146 -0.89 -6.14 -6.96
CA PHE A 146 -2.21 -5.62 -7.31
C PHE A 146 -2.11 -4.44 -8.30
N CYS A 147 -1.20 -3.50 -8.07
CA CYS A 147 -1.02 -2.32 -8.91
C CYS A 147 -0.21 -2.55 -10.20
N THR A 148 0.61 -3.59 -10.28
CA THR A 148 1.55 -3.76 -11.40
C THR A 148 1.26 -4.96 -12.28
N LYS A 149 0.63 -6.00 -11.72
CA LYS A 149 0.28 -7.25 -12.41
C LYS A 149 -1.21 -7.32 -12.69
N GLU A 150 -2.05 -7.21 -11.65
CA GLU A 150 -3.51 -7.29 -11.83
C GLU A 150 -4.06 -6.03 -12.53
N HIS A 151 -3.62 -4.86 -12.07
CA HIS A 151 -4.04 -3.57 -12.60
C HIS A 151 -2.88 -2.78 -13.20
N SER A 152 -2.22 -3.36 -14.20
CA SER A 152 -1.07 -2.73 -14.82
C SER A 152 -1.45 -1.49 -15.64
N PRO A 153 -0.91 -0.29 -15.33
CA PRO A 153 -1.07 0.88 -16.20
C PRO A 153 -0.46 0.65 -17.59
N LYS A 154 0.54 -0.24 -17.70
CA LYS A 154 1.21 -0.59 -18.96
C LYS A 154 0.28 -1.29 -19.93
N THR A 155 -0.70 -2.04 -19.42
CA THR A 155 -1.71 -2.74 -20.25
C THR A 155 -3.00 -1.92 -20.39
N GLY A 156 -2.99 -0.64 -19.99
CA GLY A 156 -4.18 0.22 -20.02
C GLY A 156 -5.23 -0.12 -18.96
N ASN A 157 -4.90 -0.96 -17.98
CA ASN A 157 -5.81 -1.36 -16.89
C ASN A 157 -5.32 -0.86 -15.53
N PRO A 158 -5.16 0.44 -15.28
CA PRO A 158 -4.70 0.94 -13.98
C PRO A 158 -5.75 0.68 -12.88
N VAL A 159 -5.31 0.66 -11.62
CA VAL A 159 -6.26 0.63 -10.49
C VAL A 159 -7.13 1.89 -10.59
N PRO A 160 -8.47 1.77 -10.50
CA PRO A 160 -9.34 2.94 -10.46
C PRO A 160 -9.09 3.75 -9.18
N VAL A 161 -8.89 5.06 -9.30
CA VAL A 161 -8.83 5.94 -8.12
C VAL A 161 -10.20 6.02 -7.43
N GLY A 162 -10.18 6.32 -6.14
CA GLY A 162 -11.38 6.30 -5.30
C GLY A 162 -11.82 4.89 -4.90
N THR A 163 -10.92 3.91 -5.02
CA THR A 163 -11.15 2.53 -4.58
C THR A 163 -10.25 2.17 -3.41
N THR A 164 -10.49 1.00 -2.83
CA THR A 164 -9.76 0.48 -1.67
C THR A 164 -9.35 -0.98 -1.90
N LEU A 165 -8.20 -1.33 -1.33
CA LEU A 165 -7.72 -2.70 -1.15
C LEU A 165 -7.48 -2.94 0.35
N LEU A 166 -8.13 -3.93 0.93
CA LEU A 166 -7.89 -4.45 2.27
C LEU A 166 -7.02 -5.70 2.19
N ILE A 167 -5.89 -5.68 2.87
CA ILE A 167 -4.93 -6.77 2.91
C ILE A 167 -4.98 -7.39 4.31
N PRO A 168 -5.18 -8.72 4.41
CA PRO A 168 -5.26 -9.42 5.69
C PRO A 168 -3.91 -9.39 6.43
N PRO A 169 -3.89 -9.76 7.73
CA PRO A 169 -2.65 -9.91 8.48
C PRO A 169 -1.74 -10.97 7.84
N VAL A 170 -0.71 -10.51 7.13
CA VAL A 170 0.27 -11.36 6.43
C VAL A 170 1.70 -11.13 6.90
N ASP A 171 1.91 -10.16 7.79
CA ASP A 171 3.21 -9.77 8.33
C ASP A 171 3.38 -10.23 9.80
N GLY A 172 3.22 -11.53 10.00
CA GLY A 172 3.55 -12.23 11.25
C GLY A 172 2.63 -11.90 12.44
N ASP A 173 3.26 -11.70 13.59
CA ASP A 173 2.63 -11.52 14.92
C ASP A 173 1.91 -10.18 15.10
N LYS A 174 2.06 -9.25 14.17
CA LYS A 174 1.41 -7.93 14.24
C LYS A 174 -0.11 -8.00 14.19
N GLY A 175 -0.68 -8.99 13.49
CA GLY A 175 -2.14 -9.19 13.43
C GLY A 175 -2.92 -8.00 12.83
N HIS A 176 -2.26 -7.10 12.08
CA HIS A 176 -2.90 -5.91 11.52
C HIS A 176 -3.37 -6.14 10.09
N TRP A 177 -4.55 -5.61 9.78
CA TRP A 177 -5.00 -5.43 8.41
C TRP A 177 -4.40 -4.14 7.84
N ILE A 178 -4.11 -4.12 6.54
CA ILE A 178 -3.63 -2.92 5.84
C ILE A 178 -4.67 -2.46 4.83
N GLY A 179 -5.14 -1.22 4.95
CA GLY A 179 -6.09 -0.62 4.01
C GLY A 179 -5.44 0.42 3.13
N CYS A 180 -5.33 0.10 1.85
CA CYS A 180 -4.76 0.97 0.82
C CYS A 180 -5.88 1.79 0.18
N LEU A 181 -5.97 3.08 0.49
CA LEU A 181 -6.93 3.99 -0.12
C LEU A 181 -6.33 4.60 -1.38
N PHE A 182 -6.84 4.27 -2.57
CA PHE A 182 -6.27 4.76 -3.84
C PHE A 182 -6.72 6.18 -4.16
N THR A 183 -6.08 7.18 -3.56
CA THR A 183 -6.53 8.59 -3.66
C THR A 183 -5.90 9.36 -4.82
N SER A 184 -4.79 8.87 -5.38
CA SER A 184 -4.08 9.53 -6.51
C SER A 184 -3.59 8.50 -7.53
N ARG A 185 -3.61 8.82 -8.82
CA ARG A 185 -3.07 7.95 -9.88
C ARG A 185 -1.55 7.82 -9.79
N ARG A 186 -0.85 8.88 -9.42
CA ARG A 186 0.61 8.90 -9.31
C ARG A 186 1.05 9.45 -7.96
N TYR A 187 2.35 9.61 -7.75
CA TYR A 187 2.93 10.15 -6.52
C TYR A 187 4.02 11.18 -6.81
N GLY A 188 4.55 11.80 -5.75
CA GLY A 188 5.63 12.80 -5.86
C GLY A 188 5.17 14.06 -6.60
N LYS A 189 5.94 14.48 -7.61
CA LYS A 189 5.61 15.64 -8.47
C LYS A 189 4.45 15.36 -9.44
N GLY A 190 4.16 14.10 -9.72
CA GLY A 190 3.12 13.71 -10.68
C GLY A 190 1.76 13.40 -10.05
N LYS A 191 1.62 13.53 -8.72
CA LYS A 191 0.37 13.28 -7.99
C LYS A 191 -0.80 14.08 -8.56
N ASP A 192 -2.01 13.57 -8.36
CA ASP A 192 -3.22 14.27 -8.78
C ASP A 192 -3.42 15.57 -8.01
N ALA A 193 -4.25 16.48 -8.54
CA ALA A 193 -4.57 17.73 -7.88
C ALA A 193 -5.32 17.49 -6.56
N ALA A 194 -5.15 18.39 -5.58
CA ALA A 194 -5.76 18.24 -4.25
C ALA A 194 -7.28 18.00 -4.30
N GLY A 195 -8.00 18.66 -5.22
CA GLY A 195 -9.44 18.43 -5.41
C GLY A 195 -9.79 17.02 -5.88
N GLU A 196 -8.98 16.42 -6.76
CA GLU A 196 -9.14 15.01 -7.18
C GLU A 196 -8.88 14.07 -5.99
N ILE A 197 -7.78 14.30 -5.27
CA ILE A 197 -7.38 13.49 -4.11
C ILE A 197 -8.49 13.46 -3.06
N LEU A 198 -9.09 14.61 -2.76
CA LEU A 198 -10.19 14.71 -1.80
C LEU A 198 -11.43 13.94 -2.26
N ARG A 199 -11.85 14.10 -3.53
CA ARG A 199 -13.00 13.34 -4.06
C ARG A 199 -12.75 11.83 -4.06
N ASN A 200 -11.55 11.42 -4.44
CA ASN A 200 -11.16 10.01 -4.40
C ASN A 200 -11.08 9.50 -2.95
N THR A 201 -10.67 10.34 -2.00
CA THR A 201 -10.61 9.96 -0.58
C THR A 201 -12.00 9.59 -0.05
N GLY A 202 -13.02 10.42 -0.31
CA GLY A 202 -14.41 10.11 0.11
C GLY A 202 -14.88 8.76 -0.44
N ARG A 203 -14.74 8.55 -1.75
CA ARG A 203 -15.13 7.29 -2.42
C ARG A 203 -14.36 6.07 -1.89
N ALA A 204 -13.05 6.21 -1.67
CA ALA A 204 -12.23 5.13 -1.15
C ALA A 204 -12.64 4.75 0.28
N ILE A 205 -12.97 5.74 1.12
CA ILE A 205 -13.47 5.50 2.48
C ILE A 205 -14.84 4.82 2.46
N GLU A 206 -15.78 5.26 1.63
CA GLU A 206 -17.07 4.57 1.46
C GLU A 206 -16.87 3.11 1.04
N GLY A 207 -16.01 2.87 0.04
CA GLY A 207 -15.66 1.51 -0.37
C GLY A 207 -14.99 0.71 0.73
N CYS A 208 -14.11 1.33 1.53
CA CYS A 208 -13.46 0.69 2.67
C CYS A 208 -14.48 0.24 3.72
N LEU A 209 -15.45 1.08 4.05
CA LEU A 209 -16.50 0.78 5.02
C LEU A 209 -17.43 -0.33 4.51
N GLY A 210 -17.73 -0.34 3.21
CA GLY A 210 -18.46 -1.43 2.57
C GLY A 210 -17.73 -2.77 2.69
N LEU A 211 -16.41 -2.79 2.46
CA LEU A 211 -15.59 -4.00 2.60
C LEU A 211 -15.46 -4.46 4.06
N LEU A 212 -15.38 -3.52 5.01
CA LEU A 212 -15.39 -3.84 6.44
C LEU A 212 -16.67 -4.56 6.86
N GLY A 213 -17.82 -4.21 6.26
CA GLY A 213 -19.07 -4.92 6.48
C GLY A 213 -19.03 -6.40 6.09
N LEU A 214 -18.12 -6.81 5.20
CA LEU A 214 -17.91 -8.21 4.81
C LEU A 214 -16.97 -8.96 5.77
N LEU A 215 -16.11 -8.22 6.48
CA LEU A 215 -15.13 -8.78 7.42
C LEU A 215 -15.73 -9.02 8.81
N GLY A 216 -16.84 -8.36 9.15
CA GLY A 216 -17.49 -8.53 10.46
C GLY A 216 -16.52 -8.26 11.61
N GLU A 217 -16.37 -9.23 12.52
CA GLU A 217 -15.55 -9.11 13.73
C GLU A 217 -14.04 -9.33 13.51
N GLU A 218 -13.60 -9.66 12.28
CA GLU A 218 -12.17 -9.83 11.96
C GLU A 218 -11.37 -8.52 12.10
N VAL A 219 -12.07 -7.37 12.09
CA VAL A 219 -11.49 -6.04 12.31
C VAL A 219 -12.12 -5.41 13.54
N ALA A 220 -11.37 -5.35 14.63
CA ALA A 220 -11.81 -4.81 15.91
C ALA A 220 -11.79 -3.26 15.96
N SER A 221 -10.88 -2.63 15.22
CA SER A 221 -10.78 -1.16 15.18
C SER A 221 -10.16 -0.65 13.88
N VAL A 222 -10.36 0.64 13.58
CA VAL A 222 -9.83 1.29 12.38
C VAL A 222 -9.00 2.51 12.79
N ARG A 223 -7.73 2.51 12.41
CA ARG A 223 -6.79 3.61 12.62
C ARG A 223 -6.26 4.15 11.31
N MET A 224 -6.02 5.45 11.25
CA MET A 224 -5.35 6.10 10.13
C MET A 224 -4.35 7.14 10.64
N CYS A 225 -3.37 7.49 9.83
CA CYS A 225 -2.63 8.74 10.02
C CYS A 225 -3.43 9.93 9.47
N ARG A 226 -2.90 11.16 9.56
CA ARG A 226 -3.37 12.28 8.73
C ARG A 226 -3.12 11.97 7.24
N ILE A 227 -4.00 11.19 6.63
CA ILE A 227 -3.85 10.78 5.23
C ILE A 227 -3.86 12.01 4.33
N ASN A 228 -3.16 11.90 3.20
CA ASN A 228 -2.93 12.97 2.22
C ASN A 228 -2.07 14.18 2.68
N SER A 229 -1.82 14.39 3.98
CA SER A 229 -1.14 15.60 4.48
C SER A 229 0.38 15.60 4.34
N GLY A 230 0.98 14.44 4.11
CA GLY A 230 2.42 14.32 3.82
C GLY A 230 2.74 14.56 2.35
N GLU A 231 3.22 13.52 1.66
CA GLU A 231 3.72 13.60 0.27
C GLU A 231 2.65 14.02 -0.77
N PHE A 232 1.37 13.78 -0.47
CA PHE A 232 0.27 14.26 -1.29
C PHE A 232 -0.05 15.74 -1.09
N GLY A 233 0.45 16.37 -0.02
CA GLY A 233 0.41 17.82 0.17
C GLY A 233 -1.00 18.41 0.24
N VAL A 234 -1.97 17.65 0.71
CA VAL A 234 -3.34 18.14 0.94
C VAL A 234 -3.45 18.57 2.41
N PRO A 235 -3.81 19.83 2.72
CA PRO A 235 -4.05 20.26 4.10
C PRO A 235 -5.00 19.30 4.82
N TRP A 236 -4.65 18.89 6.03
CA TRP A 236 -5.38 17.85 6.76
C TRP A 236 -6.84 18.23 6.97
N GLU A 237 -7.11 19.49 7.25
CA GLU A 237 -8.45 20.03 7.55
C GLU A 237 -9.43 19.74 6.42
N ARG A 238 -8.96 19.81 5.16
CA ARG A 238 -9.78 19.48 3.98
C ARG A 238 -10.05 17.98 3.86
N THR A 239 -9.07 17.15 4.21
CA THR A 239 -9.27 15.71 4.25
C THR A 239 -10.25 15.34 5.37
N GLU A 240 -10.11 15.97 6.54
CA GLU A 240 -10.98 15.77 7.69
C GLU A 240 -12.43 16.17 7.39
N GLU A 241 -12.65 17.29 6.69
CA GLU A 241 -13.97 17.71 6.20
C GLU A 241 -14.63 16.63 5.33
N VAL A 242 -13.88 16.07 4.36
CA VAL A 242 -14.37 14.96 3.53
C VAL A 242 -14.73 13.75 4.38
N LEU A 243 -13.88 13.36 5.33
CA LEU A 243 -14.13 12.20 6.20
C LEU A 243 -15.40 12.38 7.05
N ARG A 244 -15.60 13.56 7.63
CA ARG A 244 -16.81 13.89 8.42
C ARG A 244 -18.08 13.93 7.57
N GLY A 245 -17.95 14.24 6.28
CA GLY A 245 -19.04 14.24 5.32
C GLY A 245 -19.46 12.85 4.83
N VAL A 246 -18.69 11.80 5.10
CA VAL A 246 -19.07 10.42 4.71
C VAL A 246 -20.22 9.94 5.57
N VAL A 247 -21.29 9.51 4.91
CA VAL A 247 -22.48 8.95 5.53
C VAL A 247 -22.39 7.43 5.54
N GLY A 248 -22.39 6.88 6.75
CA GLY A 248 -22.41 5.45 7.02
C GLY A 248 -23.74 4.79 6.69
N ARG A 249 -23.67 3.47 6.46
CA ARG A 249 -24.83 2.59 6.30
C ARG A 249 -24.93 1.67 7.52
N GLU A 250 -26.07 1.01 7.67
CA GLU A 250 -26.22 -0.04 8.69
C GLU A 250 -25.10 -1.09 8.56
N GLY A 251 -24.49 -1.45 9.69
CA GLY A 251 -23.35 -2.38 9.75
C GLY A 251 -21.99 -1.76 9.42
N TRP A 252 -21.92 -0.49 9.00
CA TRP A 252 -20.62 0.17 8.79
C TRP A 252 -20.00 0.63 10.10
N VAL A 253 -18.67 0.57 10.15
CA VAL A 253 -17.88 1.10 11.27
C VAL A 253 -18.10 2.62 11.34
N GLY A 254 -18.72 3.10 12.42
CA GLY A 254 -19.03 4.52 12.61
C GLY A 254 -17.90 5.36 13.22
N ARG A 255 -16.77 4.76 13.61
CA ARG A 255 -15.67 5.42 14.32
C ARG A 255 -14.33 5.13 13.67
N LEU A 256 -13.53 6.17 13.44
CA LEU A 256 -12.15 6.06 13.00
C LEU A 256 -11.23 6.84 13.93
N GLU A 257 -10.07 6.27 14.21
CA GLU A 257 -9.05 6.90 15.04
C GLU A 257 -7.94 7.50 14.16
N VAL A 258 -7.67 8.79 14.33
CA VAL A 258 -6.60 9.50 13.63
C VAL A 258 -5.39 9.61 14.57
N TRP A 259 -4.29 8.96 14.21
CA TRP A 259 -3.07 8.87 15.00
C TRP A 259 -1.92 9.63 14.34
N ASN A 260 -1.30 10.57 15.06
CA ASN A 260 -0.07 11.22 14.61
C ASN A 260 0.98 11.27 15.71
N THR A 261 2.24 11.24 15.31
CA THR A 261 3.36 11.47 16.21
C THR A 261 3.41 12.94 16.62
N GLU A 262 3.82 13.25 17.84
CA GLU A 262 4.03 14.64 18.25
C GLU A 262 4.99 15.37 17.30
N GLY A 263 4.67 16.63 16.96
CA GLY A 263 5.54 17.50 16.18
C GLY A 263 5.59 17.24 14.67
N SER A 264 4.62 16.50 14.10
CA SER A 264 4.44 16.34 12.64
C SER A 264 3.41 17.29 12.04
#